data_AF-A0A1Y2GGW2-F1
#
_entry.id   AF-A0A1Y2GGW2-F1
#
_cell.length_a   1.000
_cell.length_b   1.000
_cell.length_c   1.000
_cell.angle_alpha   90.00
_cell.angle_beta   90.00
_cell.angle_gamma   90.00
#
_symmetry.space_group_name_H-M   'P 1'
#
loop_
_entity.id
_entity.type
_entity.pdbx_description
1 polymer ?
#
loop_
_entity_poly.entity_id
_entity_poly.type
_entity_poly.pdbx_seq_one_letter_code
_entity_poly.pdbx_strand_id
1 'polypeptide(L)'
;MEYRRLVSDAHLMVQNFLQSQGYNDALKAFENEAKVVLEDIPQSTPPPKPLIEVLTDIRMSQLHNQLGQLNLPSSIEEQDLSAPGDGSMPDTADEVIQNLHSVNIIFARTAQVAVAPTWQDLDQDPSMTVKFIPALVTAAADRTVKFTMLKQKNTIEQQQQNTNDHGDHQPGEVFKIWQPHSGVALDIDFHPLFPELMLTSAMDKTVVLTNTVLGEEHQIFKDHAKFVVRAKFAMDGSRIITASHDKTVRIYKAIEEEETNNRSQEKRLPRYVLDKTLTFKGAVESLCVLPWPSNSGVSSVDNGICNETRPPTAVVGTRDDNYLHYINLSDYSVTKYNMNLNNDNWVSFTPMEISASPHNNGGYLLVSTDSPTGRQILFRTGSALQLFNYYGVPTDGFSTPRHVWDRTGKYFYVTGNDHKIYCLQVNNADDGAAVATVAGTRGTKQSHEQAIIRTLEGHTSVVRGLYMDYHRNMLVSCSFDKTVRTWVNCNFHNATSMAIDI
;
A
#
# COMPACT_ATOMS: atom_id res chain seq x y z
N MET A 1 -43.05 -4.98 -40.85
CA MET A 1 -42.32 -4.87 -42.13
C MET A 1 -40.83 -4.62 -41.90
N GLU A 2 -40.43 -3.67 -41.03
CA GLU A 2 -39.02 -3.37 -40.71
C GLU A 2 -38.20 -4.59 -40.25
N TYR A 3 -38.72 -5.39 -39.31
CA TYR A 3 -38.02 -6.57 -38.81
C TYR A 3 -37.73 -7.61 -39.91
N ARG A 4 -38.70 -7.83 -40.82
CA ARG A 4 -38.54 -8.76 -41.95
C ARG A 4 -37.51 -8.26 -42.96
N ARG A 5 -37.47 -6.94 -43.21
CA ARG A 5 -36.49 -6.28 -44.07
C ARG A 5 -35.06 -6.40 -43.51
N LEU A 6 -34.92 -6.25 -42.19
CA LEU A 6 -33.63 -6.37 -41.51
C LEU A 6 -33.08 -7.81 -41.58
N VAL A 7 -33.96 -8.80 -41.45
CA VAL A 7 -33.62 -10.22 -41.60
C VAL A 7 -33.23 -10.53 -43.05
N SER A 8 -33.93 -9.98 -44.05
CA SER A 8 -33.57 -10.20 -45.46
C SER A 8 -32.23 -9.56 -45.84
N ASP A 9 -31.98 -8.33 -45.38
CA ASP A 9 -30.72 -7.64 -45.64
C ASP A 9 -29.53 -8.38 -45.01
N ALA A 10 -29.72 -8.96 -43.82
CA ALA A 10 -28.72 -9.81 -43.16
C ALA A 10 -28.45 -11.11 -43.94
N HIS A 11 -29.48 -11.78 -44.45
CA HIS A 11 -29.30 -13.01 -45.23
C HIS A 11 -28.56 -12.74 -46.55
N LEU A 12 -28.88 -11.63 -47.22
CA LEU A 12 -28.22 -11.22 -48.45
C LEU A 12 -26.73 -10.89 -48.23
N MET A 13 -26.39 -10.26 -47.10
CA MET A 13 -24.99 -10.02 -46.72
C MET A 13 -24.19 -11.31 -46.58
N VAL A 14 -24.77 -12.31 -45.91
CA VAL A 14 -24.11 -13.61 -45.68
C VAL A 14 -23.96 -14.38 -46.99
N GLN A 15 -24.99 -14.36 -47.85
CA GLN A 15 -24.93 -14.99 -49.17
C GLN A 15 -23.82 -14.38 -50.04
N ASN A 16 -23.77 -13.04 -50.14
CA ASN A 16 -22.74 -12.33 -50.89
C ASN A 16 -21.33 -12.61 -50.34
N PHE A 17 -21.19 -12.73 -49.02
CA PHE A 17 -19.92 -13.10 -48.39
C PHE A 17 -19.48 -14.51 -48.79
N LEU A 18 -20.34 -15.51 -48.61
CA LEU A 18 -20.04 -16.91 -48.94
C LEU A 18 -19.68 -17.07 -50.42
N GLN A 19 -20.37 -16.34 -51.30
CA GLN A 19 -20.07 -16.28 -52.73
C GLN A 19 -18.72 -15.61 -53.01
N SER A 20 -18.43 -14.45 -52.39
CA SER A 20 -17.18 -13.72 -52.60
C SER A 20 -15.93 -14.49 -52.15
N GLN A 21 -16.07 -15.34 -51.13
CA GLN A 21 -14.97 -16.12 -50.56
C GLN A 21 -14.86 -17.54 -51.16
N GLY A 22 -15.75 -17.91 -52.08
CA GLY A 22 -15.72 -19.22 -52.74
C GLY A 22 -16.15 -20.40 -51.87
N TYR A 23 -16.92 -20.17 -50.79
CA TYR A 23 -17.42 -21.22 -49.90
C TYR A 23 -18.67 -21.91 -50.47
N ASN A 24 -18.49 -22.67 -51.54
CA ASN A 24 -19.59 -23.22 -52.35
C ASN A 24 -20.52 -24.20 -51.60
N ASP A 25 -19.98 -25.03 -50.71
CA ASP A 25 -20.78 -26.02 -49.96
C ASP A 25 -21.61 -25.35 -48.85
N ALA A 26 -21.01 -24.38 -48.15
CA ALA A 26 -21.69 -23.58 -47.14
C ALA A 26 -22.75 -22.67 -47.76
N LEU A 27 -22.48 -22.10 -48.95
CA LEU A 27 -23.44 -21.32 -49.72
C LEU A 27 -24.70 -22.14 -50.06
N LYS A 28 -24.54 -23.38 -50.55
CA LYS A 28 -25.68 -24.26 -50.86
C LYS A 28 -26.49 -24.63 -49.62
N ALA A 29 -25.84 -24.92 -48.50
CA ALA A 29 -26.53 -25.22 -47.25
C ALA A 29 -27.33 -23.99 -46.76
N PHE A 30 -26.70 -22.81 -46.81
CA PHE A 30 -27.30 -21.54 -46.42
C PHE A 30 -28.49 -21.15 -47.32
N GLU A 31 -28.37 -21.31 -48.64
CA GLU A 31 -29.45 -21.01 -49.59
C GLU A 31 -30.67 -21.92 -49.38
N ASN A 32 -30.47 -23.18 -48.99
CA ASN A 32 -31.56 -24.10 -48.67
C ASN A 32 -32.30 -23.71 -47.38
N GLU A 33 -31.57 -23.25 -46.36
CA GLU A 33 -32.17 -22.77 -45.11
C GLU A 33 -32.86 -21.41 -45.28
N ALA A 34 -32.24 -20.50 -46.05
CA ALA A 34 -32.74 -19.15 -46.28
C ALA A 34 -33.97 -19.11 -47.21
N LYS A 35 -34.24 -20.17 -47.96
CA LYS A 35 -35.33 -20.26 -48.95
C LYS A 35 -36.70 -19.95 -48.35
N VAL A 36 -36.96 -20.41 -47.13
CA VAL A 36 -38.21 -20.19 -46.39
C VAL A 36 -38.43 -18.71 -46.02
N VAL A 37 -37.35 -17.92 -45.98
CA VAL A 37 -37.34 -16.52 -45.52
C VAL A 37 -37.30 -15.53 -46.70
N LEU A 38 -36.81 -15.97 -47.87
CA LEU A 38 -36.54 -15.12 -49.05
C LEU A 38 -37.70 -15.04 -50.07
N GLU A 39 -38.71 -15.91 -50.01
CA GLU A 39 -39.76 -16.02 -51.05
C GLU A 39 -40.70 -14.80 -51.17
N ASP A 40 -40.76 -13.90 -50.18
CA ASP A 40 -41.80 -12.85 -50.09
C ASP A 40 -41.29 -11.39 -50.12
N ILE A 41 -40.03 -11.12 -50.51
CA ILE A 41 -39.43 -9.79 -50.31
C ILE A 41 -38.77 -9.25 -51.59
N PRO A 42 -39.02 -7.97 -51.97
CA PRO A 42 -38.32 -7.33 -53.09
C PRO A 42 -36.81 -7.35 -52.86
N GLN A 43 -36.05 -7.72 -53.90
CA GLN A 43 -34.60 -7.71 -53.89
C GLN A 43 -34.08 -6.31 -53.50
N SER A 44 -33.66 -6.20 -52.24
CA SER A 44 -33.01 -5.02 -51.68
C SER A 44 -31.64 -4.89 -52.33
N THR A 45 -31.27 -3.67 -52.73
CA THR A 45 -29.95 -3.37 -53.27
C THR A 45 -28.87 -3.78 -52.27
N PRO A 46 -27.75 -4.36 -52.73
CA PRO A 46 -26.70 -4.82 -51.83
C PRO A 46 -26.23 -3.66 -50.95
N PRO A 47 -25.97 -3.92 -49.65
CA PRO A 47 -25.51 -2.90 -48.74
C PRO A 47 -24.17 -2.30 -49.24
N PRO A 48 -23.93 -1.00 -49.01
CA PRO A 48 -22.83 -0.26 -49.60
C PRO A 48 -21.43 -0.71 -49.15
N LYS A 49 -21.34 -1.62 -48.17
CA LYS A 49 -20.08 -2.15 -47.63
C LYS A 49 -20.11 -3.67 -47.55
N PRO A 50 -19.03 -4.38 -47.89
CA PRO A 50 -18.91 -5.82 -47.71
C PRO A 50 -18.97 -6.20 -46.22
N LEU A 51 -19.51 -7.38 -45.92
CA LEU A 51 -19.73 -7.86 -44.55
C LEU A 51 -18.44 -7.86 -43.70
N ILE A 52 -17.29 -8.13 -44.32
CA ILE A 52 -15.99 -8.11 -43.64
C ILE A 52 -15.66 -6.70 -43.11
N GLU A 53 -15.97 -5.65 -43.88
CA GLU A 53 -15.73 -4.26 -43.49
C GLU A 53 -16.68 -3.82 -42.37
N VAL A 54 -17.94 -4.25 -42.44
CA VAL A 54 -18.92 -4.00 -41.37
C VAL A 54 -18.48 -4.69 -40.07
N LEU A 55 -17.98 -5.92 -40.15
CA LEU A 55 -17.45 -6.64 -38.99
C LEU A 55 -16.19 -5.99 -38.44
N THR A 56 -15.29 -5.46 -39.28
CA THR A 56 -14.15 -4.68 -38.81
C THR A 56 -14.57 -3.36 -38.19
N ASP A 57 -15.56 -2.66 -38.74
CA ASP A 57 -16.09 -1.41 -38.19
C ASP A 57 -16.72 -1.65 -36.81
N ILE A 58 -17.52 -2.73 -36.66
CA ILE A 58 -18.09 -3.13 -35.36
C ILE A 58 -16.99 -3.51 -34.38
N ARG A 59 -16.00 -4.29 -34.81
CA ARG A 59 -14.88 -4.71 -33.95
C ARG A 59 -14.06 -3.50 -33.50
N MET A 60 -13.77 -2.58 -34.39
CA MET A 60 -13.05 -1.34 -34.09
C MET A 60 -13.89 -0.40 -33.20
N SER A 61 -15.20 -0.33 -33.41
CA SER A 61 -16.11 0.43 -32.53
C SER A 61 -16.22 -0.18 -31.13
N GLN A 62 -16.27 -1.50 -31.01
CA GLN A 62 -16.21 -2.20 -29.72
C GLN A 62 -14.87 -1.96 -29.03
N LEU A 63 -13.76 -2.01 -29.77
CA LEU A 63 -12.42 -1.73 -29.26
C LEU A 63 -12.29 -0.27 -28.83
N HIS A 64 -12.89 0.67 -29.58
CA HIS A 64 -12.92 2.10 -29.26
C HIS A 64 -13.83 2.40 -28.07
N ASN A 65 -14.95 1.70 -27.91
CA ASN A 65 -15.80 1.80 -26.73
C ASN A 65 -15.14 1.18 -25.50
N GLN A 66 -14.40 0.07 -25.66
CA GLN A 66 -13.56 -0.49 -24.61
C GLN A 66 -12.41 0.46 -24.26
N LEU A 67 -11.79 1.12 -25.25
CA LEU A 67 -10.78 2.17 -25.03
C LEU A 67 -11.38 3.43 -24.40
N GLY A 68 -12.61 3.79 -24.72
CA GLY A 68 -13.32 4.93 -24.14
C GLY A 68 -13.82 4.67 -22.72
N GLN A 69 -14.03 3.40 -22.36
CA GLN A 69 -14.31 2.95 -20.99
C GLN A 69 -13.03 2.80 -20.15
N LEU A 70 -11.86 2.68 -20.79
CA LEU A 70 -10.59 2.95 -20.13
C LEU A 70 -10.53 4.46 -19.92
N ASN A 71 -10.98 4.91 -18.74
CA ASN A 71 -10.60 6.23 -18.24
C ASN A 71 -9.08 6.36 -18.43
N LEU A 72 -8.67 7.17 -19.39
CA LEU A 72 -7.31 7.62 -19.60
C LEU A 72 -7.26 9.04 -19.03
N PRO A 73 -6.95 9.23 -17.74
CA PRO A 73 -6.68 10.56 -17.26
C PRO A 73 -5.24 10.89 -17.63
N SER A 74 -5.13 11.75 -18.65
CA SER A 74 -4.09 12.75 -18.91
C SER A 74 -2.64 12.39 -18.58
N SER A 75 -1.82 12.36 -19.63
CA SER A 75 -0.35 12.28 -19.73
C SER A 75 0.49 13.25 -18.87
N ILE A 76 -0.13 13.95 -17.92
CA ILE A 76 0.48 15.01 -17.12
C ILE A 76 1.07 14.45 -15.81
N GLU A 77 0.50 13.38 -15.24
CA GLU A 77 0.99 12.77 -13.98
C GLU A 77 2.24 11.87 -14.17
N GLU A 78 2.44 11.28 -15.35
CA GLU A 78 3.59 10.40 -15.63
C GLU A 78 4.93 11.14 -15.66
N GLN A 79 4.91 12.48 -15.82
CA GLN A 79 6.11 13.31 -15.73
C GLN A 79 6.71 13.31 -14.32
N ASP A 80 5.90 13.15 -13.27
CA ASP A 80 6.40 13.06 -11.90
C ASP A 80 7.34 11.87 -11.75
N LEU A 81 7.03 10.75 -12.39
CA LEU A 81 7.89 9.57 -12.33
C LEU A 81 9.12 9.70 -13.23
N SER A 82 9.15 10.60 -14.21
CA SER A 82 10.25 10.70 -15.19
C SER A 82 11.58 11.25 -14.66
N ALA A 83 11.60 11.90 -13.49
CA ALA A 83 12.85 12.37 -12.88
C ALA A 83 13.62 11.16 -12.29
N PRO A 84 14.93 11.01 -12.57
CA PRO A 84 15.75 10.04 -11.86
C PRO A 84 15.78 10.39 -10.37
N GLY A 85 15.87 9.38 -9.51
CA GLY A 85 16.02 9.64 -8.09
C GLY A 85 17.35 10.33 -7.76
N ASP A 86 17.43 10.94 -6.59
CA ASP A 86 18.55 11.79 -6.15
C ASP A 86 19.78 10.99 -5.67
N GLY A 87 19.78 9.67 -5.79
CA GLY A 87 20.85 8.79 -5.30
C GLY A 87 20.94 8.73 -3.77
N SER A 88 19.90 9.18 -3.05
CA SER A 88 19.93 9.32 -1.60
C SER A 88 19.70 8.02 -0.80
N MET A 89 19.78 6.86 -1.43
CA MET A 89 19.58 5.57 -0.76
C MET A 89 20.68 5.28 0.30
N PRO A 90 20.36 4.58 1.40
CA PRO A 90 21.34 4.16 2.38
C PRO A 90 22.31 3.13 1.78
N ASP A 91 23.58 3.18 2.22
CA ASP A 91 24.67 2.31 1.74
C ASP A 91 25.03 1.26 2.79
N THR A 92 25.03 1.63 4.07
CA THR A 92 25.47 0.79 5.18
C THR A 92 24.49 0.84 6.34
N ALA A 93 24.45 -0.23 7.13
CA ALA A 93 23.74 -0.20 8.41
C ALA A 93 24.47 0.77 9.36
N ASP A 94 23.74 1.73 9.92
CA ASP A 94 24.25 2.70 10.90
C ASP A 94 24.41 2.01 12.26
N GLU A 95 23.33 1.37 12.72
CA GLU A 95 23.28 0.68 14.00
C GLU A 95 22.72 -0.73 13.83
N VAL A 96 23.38 -1.70 14.49
CA VAL A 96 22.90 -3.08 14.62
C VAL A 96 22.53 -3.29 16.08
N ILE A 97 21.23 -3.29 16.36
CA ILE A 97 20.71 -3.45 17.70
C ILE A 97 20.42 -4.94 17.92
N GLN A 98 21.14 -5.51 18.88
CA GLN A 98 21.07 -6.93 19.26
C GLN A 98 20.49 -7.09 20.67
N ASN A 99 20.12 -8.31 21.03
CA ASN A 99 19.63 -8.67 22.37
C ASN A 99 18.37 -7.92 22.84
N LEU A 100 17.64 -7.26 21.93
CA LEU A 100 16.32 -6.70 22.24
C LEU A 100 15.35 -7.81 22.66
N HIS A 101 15.30 -8.87 21.87
CA HIS A 101 14.52 -10.07 22.14
C HIS A 101 15.41 -11.30 22.04
N SER A 102 15.13 -12.32 22.85
CA SER A 102 15.82 -13.62 22.78
C SER A 102 15.28 -14.50 21.63
N VAL A 103 14.24 -14.03 20.93
CA VAL A 103 13.49 -14.74 19.89
C VAL A 103 13.26 -13.85 18.67
N ASN A 104 12.68 -14.43 17.62
CA ASN A 104 12.45 -13.78 16.33
C ASN A 104 11.61 -12.50 16.49
N ILE A 105 12.09 -11.41 15.90
CA ILE A 105 11.39 -10.13 15.87
C ILE A 105 10.46 -10.14 14.65
N ILE A 106 9.21 -9.73 14.88
CA ILE A 106 8.11 -9.82 13.91
C ILE A 106 7.83 -8.46 13.27
N PHE A 107 7.95 -7.40 14.08
CA PHE A 107 7.65 -6.04 13.66
C PHE A 107 8.57 -5.06 14.39
N ALA A 108 9.00 -4.01 13.71
CA ALA A 108 9.79 -2.94 14.29
C ALA A 108 9.41 -1.62 13.61
N ARG A 109 9.24 -0.56 14.40
CA ARG A 109 9.02 0.80 13.91
C ARG A 109 9.61 1.82 14.87
N THR A 110 9.83 3.05 14.40
CA THR A 110 10.11 4.16 15.30
C THR A 110 8.84 4.93 15.63
N ALA A 111 8.84 5.60 16.79
CA ALA A 111 7.80 6.52 17.22
C ALA A 111 8.36 7.54 18.21
N GLN A 112 7.65 8.67 18.35
CA GLN A 112 7.79 9.54 19.51
C GLN A 112 6.80 9.04 20.56
N VAL A 113 7.31 8.44 21.63
CA VAL A 113 6.48 7.78 22.64
C VAL A 113 6.29 8.71 23.82
N ALA A 114 5.03 8.98 24.16
CA ALA A 114 4.67 9.72 25.36
C ALA A 114 4.85 8.83 26.60
N VAL A 115 5.61 9.32 27.57
CA VAL A 115 5.93 8.64 28.84
C VAL A 115 5.69 9.61 29.99
N ALA A 116 5.22 9.09 31.13
CA ALA A 116 5.10 9.88 32.34
C ALA A 116 6.48 10.37 32.83
N PRO A 117 6.59 11.61 33.35
CA PRO A 117 7.83 12.10 33.94
C PRO A 117 8.20 11.26 35.16
N THR A 118 9.50 11.06 35.36
CA THR A 118 10.02 10.44 36.58
C THR A 118 9.95 11.44 37.75
N TRP A 119 10.10 10.94 38.99
CA TRP A 119 10.19 11.83 40.16
C TRP A 119 11.32 12.85 40.04
N GLN A 120 12.42 12.48 39.40
CA GLN A 120 13.56 13.37 39.18
C GLN A 120 13.24 14.47 38.16
N ASP A 121 12.51 14.14 37.08
CA ASP A 121 12.03 15.14 36.13
C ASP A 121 11.11 16.16 36.82
N LEU A 122 10.23 15.69 37.72
CA LEU A 122 9.32 16.53 38.50
C LEU A 122 10.02 17.39 39.55
N ASP A 123 11.15 16.94 40.10
CA ASP A 123 11.99 17.74 41.00
C ASP A 123 12.64 18.92 40.26
N GLN A 124 12.95 18.76 38.96
CA GLN A 124 13.50 19.83 38.12
C GLN A 124 12.40 20.77 37.59
N ASP A 125 11.30 20.19 37.10
CA ASP A 125 10.14 20.92 36.61
C ASP A 125 8.83 20.30 37.16
N PRO A 126 8.31 20.85 38.28
CA PRO A 126 7.07 20.38 38.89
C PRO A 126 5.82 20.55 38.01
N SER A 127 5.92 21.30 36.91
CA SER A 127 4.82 21.51 35.96
C SER A 127 4.79 20.50 34.81
N MET A 128 5.81 19.66 34.70
CA MET A 128 5.94 18.67 33.63
C MET A 128 4.88 17.56 33.77
N THR A 129 4.14 17.31 32.69
CA THR A 129 3.06 16.30 32.66
C THR A 129 3.38 15.09 31.79
N VAL A 130 4.06 15.27 30.66
CA VAL A 130 4.41 14.21 29.70
C VAL A 130 5.78 14.46 29.08
N LYS A 131 6.62 13.42 29.01
CA LYS A 131 7.92 13.40 28.30
C LYS A 131 7.75 12.68 26.97
N PHE A 132 8.33 13.21 25.89
CA PHE A 132 8.39 12.53 24.59
C PHE A 132 9.77 11.91 24.39
N ILE A 133 9.81 10.59 24.24
CA ILE A 133 11.04 9.85 24.03
C ILE A 133 11.05 9.28 22.61
N PRO A 134 12.07 9.58 21.79
CA PRO A 134 12.23 8.92 20.50
C PRO A 134 12.61 7.46 20.75
N ALA A 135 11.73 6.54 20.36
CA ALA A 135 11.87 5.13 20.66
C ALA A 135 11.74 4.25 19.43
N LEU A 136 12.51 3.17 19.43
CA LEU A 136 12.30 2.00 18.61
C LEU A 136 11.33 1.08 19.35
N VAL A 137 10.21 0.76 18.71
CA VAL A 137 9.18 -0.13 19.24
C VAL A 137 9.22 -1.42 18.46
N THR A 138 9.44 -2.52 19.16
CA THR A 138 9.61 -3.87 18.58
C THR A 138 8.60 -4.84 19.15
N ALA A 139 8.04 -5.70 18.30
CA ALA A 139 7.24 -6.85 18.71
C ALA A 139 7.93 -8.13 18.26
N ALA A 140 7.93 -9.14 19.13
CA ALA A 140 8.58 -10.42 18.85
C ALA A 140 7.71 -11.62 19.19
N ALA A 141 8.19 -12.80 18.80
CA ALA A 141 7.53 -14.07 19.05
C ALA A 141 7.38 -14.43 20.55
N ASP A 142 8.05 -13.71 21.45
CA ASP A 142 7.92 -13.85 22.91
C ASP A 142 6.64 -13.19 23.44
N ARG A 143 5.85 -12.58 22.54
CA ARG A 143 4.59 -11.85 22.80
C ARG A 143 4.79 -10.50 23.48
N THR A 144 6.04 -10.07 23.64
CA THR A 144 6.35 -8.77 24.24
C THR A 144 6.49 -7.70 23.17
N VAL A 145 6.10 -6.49 23.54
CA VAL A 145 6.37 -5.24 22.83
C VAL A 145 7.39 -4.46 23.66
N LYS A 146 8.58 -4.22 23.11
CA LYS A 146 9.66 -3.52 23.81
C LYS A 146 9.90 -2.15 23.21
N PHE A 147 10.13 -1.20 24.11
CA PHE A 147 10.45 0.18 23.79
C PHE A 147 11.92 0.42 24.12
N THR A 148 12.69 0.75 23.09
CA THR A 148 14.12 0.99 23.19
C THR A 148 14.40 2.43 22.83
N MET A 149 15.16 3.14 23.66
CA MET A 149 15.49 4.53 23.38
C MET A 149 16.42 4.65 22.17
N LEU A 150 16.08 5.52 21.22
CA LEU A 150 16.93 5.81 20.06
C LEU A 150 17.99 6.84 20.43
N LYS A 151 19.21 6.67 19.90
CA LYS A 151 20.28 7.67 19.98
C LYS A 151 19.83 8.98 19.32
N GLN A 152 19.80 10.07 20.07
CA GLN A 152 19.66 11.41 19.50
C GLN A 152 21.02 11.83 18.93
N LYS A 153 21.10 12.09 17.62
CA LYS A 153 22.38 12.43 16.94
C LYS A 153 22.96 13.79 17.36
N ASN A 154 22.21 14.65 18.06
CA ASN A 154 22.62 16.04 18.34
C ASN A 154 23.34 16.27 19.68
N THR A 155 23.73 15.23 20.43
CA THR A 155 24.35 15.42 21.76
C THR A 155 25.85 15.08 21.82
N ILE A 156 26.52 14.91 20.67
CA ILE A 156 27.98 14.63 20.67
C ILE A 156 28.80 15.90 20.98
N GLU A 157 28.29 17.11 20.72
CA GLU A 157 29.00 18.36 21.06
C GLU A 157 28.72 18.88 22.48
N GLN A 158 27.69 18.40 23.18
CA GLN A 158 27.38 18.82 24.56
C GLN A 158 27.86 17.82 25.64
N GLN A 159 28.24 16.60 25.27
CA GLN A 159 28.70 15.59 26.23
C GLN A 159 30.13 15.81 26.78
N GLN A 160 30.85 16.86 26.38
CA GLN A 160 32.10 17.23 27.04
C GLN A 160 31.95 18.12 28.28
N GLN A 161 30.73 18.54 28.67
CA GLN A 161 30.60 19.40 29.87
C GLN A 161 29.67 18.97 30.99
N ASN A 162 28.73 18.01 30.82
CA ASN A 162 27.88 17.60 31.94
C ASN A 162 27.91 16.07 32.13
N THR A 163 29.01 15.59 32.72
CA THR A 163 28.97 14.33 33.47
C THR A 163 28.35 14.65 34.83
N ASN A 164 27.02 14.53 34.95
CA ASN A 164 26.27 14.34 36.22
C ASN A 164 24.74 14.25 36.01
N ASP A 165 24.23 13.85 34.84
CA ASP A 165 22.81 13.48 34.73
C ASP A 165 22.59 12.07 35.29
N HIS A 166 22.25 12.04 36.58
CA HIS A 166 22.01 10.85 37.38
C HIS A 166 20.52 10.47 37.33
N GLY A 167 20.14 9.64 36.35
CA GLY A 167 18.79 9.05 36.30
C GLY A 167 18.33 8.48 34.96
N ASP A 168 18.93 8.89 33.85
CA ASP A 168 18.26 8.77 32.55
C ASP A 168 18.71 7.58 31.71
N HIS A 169 17.72 6.86 31.17
CA HIS A 169 17.88 5.72 30.26
C HIS A 169 18.94 5.99 29.18
N GLN A 170 19.88 5.06 29.03
CA GLN A 170 20.92 5.21 28.02
C GLN A 170 20.38 4.90 26.63
N PRO A 171 20.84 5.59 25.57
CA PRO A 171 20.48 5.22 24.21
C PRO A 171 20.79 3.75 23.90
N GLY A 172 19.83 3.03 23.33
CA GLY A 172 19.90 1.58 23.12
C GLY A 172 19.36 0.73 24.29
N GLU A 173 19.02 1.35 25.42
CA GLU A 173 18.40 0.67 26.56
C GLU A 173 16.90 0.46 26.35
N VAL A 174 16.40 -0.71 26.78
CA VAL A 174 14.97 -1.00 26.84
C VAL A 174 14.40 -0.36 28.11
N PHE A 175 13.60 0.69 27.98
CA PHE A 175 13.03 1.41 29.12
C PHE A 175 11.60 0.96 29.46
N LYS A 176 10.89 0.31 28.53
CA LYS A 176 9.54 -0.21 28.76
C LYS A 176 9.32 -1.54 28.04
N ILE A 177 8.68 -2.47 28.74
CA ILE A 177 8.27 -3.78 28.21
C ILE A 177 6.78 -3.92 28.43
N TRP A 178 6.06 -4.28 27.38
CA TRP A 178 4.62 -4.49 27.39
C TRP A 178 4.27 -5.87 26.88
N GLN A 179 3.18 -6.44 27.38
CA GLN A 179 2.66 -7.73 26.91
C GLN A 179 1.13 -7.63 26.73
N PRO A 180 0.66 -6.90 25.69
CA PRO A 180 -0.77 -6.64 25.51
C PRO A 180 -1.57 -7.87 25.08
N HIS A 181 -0.90 -8.92 24.62
CA HIS A 181 -1.54 -10.06 23.97
C HIS A 181 -1.10 -11.38 24.57
N SER A 182 -2.01 -12.35 24.53
CA SER A 182 -1.74 -13.76 24.85
C SER A 182 -1.02 -14.49 23.69
N GLY A 183 -1.08 -13.90 22.50
CA GLY A 183 -0.38 -14.33 21.29
C GLY A 183 0.62 -13.27 20.78
N VAL A 184 1.25 -13.56 19.65
CA VAL A 184 2.28 -12.69 19.05
C VAL A 184 1.63 -11.45 18.42
N ALA A 185 2.16 -10.26 18.76
CA ALA A 185 1.78 -9.02 18.10
C ALA A 185 2.36 -8.95 16.67
N LEU A 186 1.50 -8.67 15.70
CA LEU A 186 1.79 -8.74 14.26
C LEU A 186 1.98 -7.36 13.60
N ASP A 187 1.34 -6.33 14.14
CA ASP A 187 1.39 -4.95 13.65
C ASP A 187 1.24 -3.97 14.82
N ILE A 188 1.89 -2.81 14.69
CA ILE A 188 1.86 -1.73 15.68
C ILE A 188 1.61 -0.41 14.96
N ASP A 189 0.60 0.32 15.41
CA ASP A 189 0.30 1.66 14.93
C ASP A 189 0.18 2.70 16.05
N PHE A 190 0.46 3.96 15.75
CA PHE A 190 0.32 5.07 16.70
C PHE A 190 -0.76 6.01 16.23
N HIS A 191 -1.53 6.54 17.18
CA HIS A 191 -2.64 7.44 16.83
C HIS A 191 -2.09 8.77 16.28
N PRO A 192 -2.63 9.30 15.18
CA PRO A 192 -2.10 10.49 14.52
C PRO A 192 -2.23 11.79 15.34
N LEU A 193 -3.27 11.91 16.17
CA LEU A 193 -3.52 13.08 17.02
C LEU A 193 -3.18 12.91 18.52
N PHE A 194 -3.04 11.68 19.01
CA PHE A 194 -2.91 11.37 20.44
C PHE A 194 -1.68 10.48 20.61
N PRO A 195 -0.49 11.05 20.82
CA PRO A 195 0.76 10.29 20.81
C PRO A 195 0.87 9.25 21.96
N GLU A 196 -0.01 9.35 22.95
CA GLU A 196 -0.17 8.39 24.05
C GLU A 196 -0.82 7.08 23.62
N LEU A 197 -1.53 7.06 22.48
CA LEU A 197 -2.29 5.90 22.06
C LEU A 197 -1.51 5.05 21.06
N MET A 198 -1.26 3.80 21.45
CA MET A 198 -0.65 2.77 20.61
C MET A 198 -1.66 1.66 20.34
N LEU A 199 -1.81 1.29 19.08
CA LEU A 199 -2.64 0.19 18.60
C LEU A 199 -1.77 -1.01 18.29
N THR A 200 -2.18 -2.18 18.79
CA THR A 200 -1.49 -3.45 18.56
C THR A 200 -2.50 -4.49 18.10
N SER A 201 -2.11 -5.34 17.14
CA SER A 201 -2.93 -6.46 16.66
C SER A 201 -2.16 -7.77 16.72
N ALA A 202 -2.84 -8.89 16.94
CA ALA A 202 -2.15 -10.13 17.26
C ALA A 202 -2.79 -11.42 16.73
N MET A 203 -2.01 -12.50 16.86
CA MET A 203 -2.44 -13.88 16.61
C MET A 203 -3.49 -14.39 17.62
N ASP A 204 -3.70 -13.72 18.74
CA ASP A 204 -4.75 -14.12 19.69
C ASP A 204 -6.15 -13.61 19.32
N LYS A 205 -6.29 -13.06 18.11
CA LYS A 205 -7.55 -12.55 17.53
C LYS A 205 -8.00 -11.23 18.14
N THR A 206 -7.18 -10.63 18.99
CA THR A 206 -7.51 -9.36 19.63
C THR A 206 -6.74 -8.21 19.01
N VAL A 207 -7.31 -7.02 19.17
CA VAL A 207 -6.63 -5.74 18.93
C VAL A 207 -6.67 -4.98 20.24
N VAL A 208 -5.54 -4.43 20.67
CA VAL A 208 -5.42 -3.73 21.94
C VAL A 208 -4.95 -2.30 21.67
N LEU A 209 -5.74 -1.36 22.16
CA LEU A 209 -5.41 0.06 22.22
C LEU A 209 -4.85 0.34 23.61
N THR A 210 -3.59 0.78 23.69
CA THR A 210 -2.83 0.95 24.93
C THR A 210 -2.50 2.43 25.13
N ASN A 211 -2.59 2.90 26.37
CA ASN A 211 -2.03 4.20 26.77
C ASN A 211 -0.56 4.01 27.17
N THR A 212 0.37 4.63 26.43
CA THR A 212 1.81 4.52 26.66
C THR A 212 2.31 5.35 27.84
N VAL A 213 1.58 6.38 28.27
CA VAL A 213 1.91 7.20 29.44
C VAL A 213 1.60 6.43 30.72
N LEU A 214 0.33 6.03 30.88
CA LEU A 214 -0.14 5.29 32.05
C LEU A 214 0.39 3.85 32.08
N GLY A 215 0.71 3.28 30.91
CA GLY A 215 1.06 1.87 30.80
C GLY A 215 -0.13 0.96 31.08
N GLU A 216 -1.32 1.36 30.64
CA GLU A 216 -2.56 0.61 30.83
C GLU A 216 -3.23 0.31 29.49
N GLU A 217 -4.00 -0.79 29.44
CA GLU A 217 -4.84 -1.13 28.29
C GLU A 217 -6.06 -0.20 28.28
N HIS A 218 -6.13 0.70 27.30
CA HIS A 218 -7.26 1.61 27.14
C HIS A 218 -8.50 0.85 26.63
N GLN A 219 -8.35 0.03 25.58
CA GLN A 219 -9.43 -0.80 25.02
C GLN A 219 -8.93 -2.11 24.42
N ILE A 220 -9.78 -3.14 24.51
CA ILE A 220 -9.54 -4.45 23.89
C ILE A 220 -10.70 -4.76 22.95
N PHE A 221 -10.40 -4.99 21.68
CA PHE A 221 -11.36 -5.42 20.66
C PHE A 221 -11.23 -6.93 20.46
N LYS A 222 -12.32 -7.68 20.73
CA LYS A 222 -12.35 -9.16 20.69
C LYS A 222 -13.31 -9.70 19.63
N ASP A 223 -13.66 -8.88 18.66
CA ASP A 223 -14.68 -9.23 17.69
C ASP A 223 -14.16 -10.31 16.70
N HIS A 224 -12.85 -10.38 16.43
CA HIS A 224 -12.28 -11.26 15.38
C HIS A 224 -12.24 -12.74 15.78
N ALA A 225 -12.49 -13.61 14.79
CA ALA A 225 -12.53 -15.05 14.99
C ALA A 225 -11.18 -15.74 14.73
N LYS A 226 -10.27 -15.07 14.04
CA LYS A 226 -8.91 -15.52 13.69
C LYS A 226 -7.91 -14.36 13.82
N PHE A 227 -6.65 -14.63 13.46
CA PHE A 227 -5.53 -13.71 13.62
C PHE A 227 -5.83 -12.35 12.99
N VAL A 228 -5.53 -11.27 13.70
CA VAL A 228 -5.59 -9.91 13.16
C VAL A 228 -4.20 -9.55 12.68
N VAL A 229 -4.03 -9.44 11.36
CA VAL A 229 -2.72 -9.29 10.73
C VAL A 229 -2.30 -7.84 10.54
N ARG A 230 -3.26 -6.92 10.43
CA ARG A 230 -3.01 -5.47 10.35
C ARG A 230 -4.07 -4.74 11.14
N ALA A 231 -3.66 -3.66 11.80
CA ALA A 231 -4.56 -2.71 12.43
C ALA A 231 -3.96 -1.31 12.27
N LYS A 232 -4.72 -0.40 11.66
CA LYS A 232 -4.27 0.96 11.32
C LYS A 232 -5.30 2.00 11.77
N PHE A 233 -4.80 3.15 12.21
CA PHE A 233 -5.65 4.32 12.36
C PHE A 233 -5.97 4.93 11.01
N ALA A 234 -7.16 5.50 10.87
CA ALA A 234 -7.40 6.52 9.86
C ALA A 234 -6.52 7.75 10.15
N MET A 235 -6.11 8.48 9.13
CA MET A 235 -5.20 9.63 9.30
C MET A 235 -5.74 10.73 10.20
N ASP A 236 -7.05 10.91 10.25
CA ASP A 236 -7.74 11.87 11.11
C ASP A 236 -7.94 11.33 12.53
N GLY A 237 -7.57 10.07 12.80
CA GLY A 237 -7.81 9.38 14.05
C GLY A 237 -9.27 8.99 14.29
N SER A 238 -10.19 9.29 13.37
CA SER A 238 -11.62 9.10 13.60
C SER A 238 -12.07 7.64 13.50
N ARG A 239 -11.23 6.78 12.91
CA ARG A 239 -11.49 5.35 12.72
C ARG A 239 -10.28 4.49 13.04
N ILE A 240 -10.54 3.25 13.44
CA ILE A 240 -9.57 2.16 13.44
C ILE A 240 -10.04 1.13 12.41
N ILE A 241 -9.14 0.67 11.55
CA ILE A 241 -9.39 -0.35 10.55
C ILE A 241 -8.53 -1.58 10.89
N THR A 242 -9.17 -2.74 10.97
CA THR A 242 -8.52 -4.00 11.34
C THR A 242 -8.79 -5.05 10.27
N ALA A 243 -7.76 -5.80 9.90
CA ALA A 243 -7.80 -6.80 8.84
C ALA A 243 -7.40 -8.17 9.41
N SER A 244 -8.19 -9.20 9.10
CA SER A 244 -8.03 -10.51 9.72
C SER A 244 -8.12 -11.68 8.73
N HIS A 245 -7.47 -12.78 9.14
CA HIS A 245 -7.59 -14.09 8.50
C HIS A 245 -8.99 -14.72 8.65
N ASP A 246 -9.89 -14.14 9.45
CA ASP A 246 -11.31 -14.52 9.49
C ASP A 246 -12.09 -14.03 8.26
N LYS A 247 -11.40 -13.44 7.29
CA LYS A 247 -11.93 -12.90 6.04
C LYS A 247 -12.73 -11.61 6.23
N THR A 248 -12.57 -10.94 7.37
CA THR A 248 -13.26 -9.69 7.64
C THR A 248 -12.30 -8.52 7.81
N VAL A 249 -12.79 -7.35 7.39
CA VAL A 249 -12.27 -6.05 7.81
C VAL A 249 -13.27 -5.44 8.77
N ARG A 250 -12.82 -5.04 9.96
CA ARG A 250 -13.65 -4.31 10.91
C ARG A 250 -13.20 -2.87 11.05
N ILE A 251 -14.18 -1.99 11.04
CA ILE A 251 -14.03 -0.55 11.15
C ILE A 251 -14.69 -0.11 12.45
N TYR A 252 -13.91 0.50 13.32
CA TYR A 252 -14.38 1.06 14.57
C TYR A 252 -14.39 2.58 14.48
N LYS A 253 -15.45 3.20 15.00
CA LYS A 253 -15.64 4.65 15.02
C LYS A 253 -15.30 5.24 16.37
N ALA A 254 -14.51 6.32 16.34
CA ALA A 254 -14.27 7.13 17.52
C ALA A 254 -15.58 7.78 17.97
N ILE A 255 -15.89 7.61 19.25
CA ILE A 255 -16.97 8.31 19.93
C ILE A 255 -16.35 9.24 20.97
N GLU A 256 -16.81 10.48 20.97
CA GLU A 256 -16.56 11.42 22.07
C GLU A 256 -17.67 11.17 23.10
N GLU A 257 -17.29 11.00 24.36
CA GLU A 257 -18.28 10.99 25.45
C GLU A 257 -18.73 12.44 25.67
N GLU A 258 -19.98 12.76 25.39
CA GLU A 258 -20.55 14.07 25.73
C GLU A 258 -20.54 14.25 27.26
N GLU A 259 -19.98 15.37 27.72
CA GLU A 259 -19.87 15.69 29.15
C GLU A 259 -21.25 15.77 29.81
N THR A 260 -21.44 15.01 30.89
CA THR A 260 -22.53 15.29 31.85
C THR A 260 -22.07 16.14 33.03
N ASN A 261 -20.81 16.60 33.13
CA ASN A 261 -20.36 17.45 34.25
C ASN A 261 -19.16 18.36 33.91
N ASN A 262 -19.42 19.67 33.93
CA ASN A 262 -18.47 20.78 33.70
C ASN A 262 -17.40 20.95 34.80
N ARG A 263 -16.39 20.08 34.90
CA ARG A 263 -15.13 20.43 35.60
C ARG A 263 -13.93 19.80 34.89
N SER A 264 -12.99 20.69 34.52
CA SER A 264 -11.71 20.49 33.80
C SER A 264 -11.81 20.17 32.30
N GLN A 265 -11.38 21.12 31.46
CA GLN A 265 -11.15 20.99 30.00
C GLN A 265 -9.95 20.08 29.69
N GLU A 266 -9.91 18.87 30.22
CA GLU A 266 -8.95 17.86 29.79
C GLU A 266 -9.59 17.04 28.66
N LYS A 267 -8.94 17.04 27.48
CA LYS A 267 -9.42 16.30 26.32
C LYS A 267 -9.31 14.80 26.62
N ARG A 268 -10.42 14.15 26.94
CA ARG A 268 -10.47 12.69 27.15
C ARG A 268 -10.00 11.94 25.90
N LEU A 269 -9.29 10.84 26.13
CA LEU A 269 -8.84 9.95 25.06
C LEU A 269 -10.05 9.32 24.34
N PRO A 270 -10.02 9.22 23.00
CA PRO A 270 -11.15 8.70 22.23
C PRO A 270 -11.43 7.25 22.57
N ARG A 271 -12.72 6.89 22.57
CA ARG A 271 -13.16 5.50 22.63
C ARG A 271 -13.63 5.04 21.27
N TYR A 272 -13.34 3.81 20.90
CA TYR A 272 -13.76 3.25 19.61
C TYR A 272 -14.83 2.19 19.81
N VAL A 273 -15.85 2.23 18.95
CA VAL A 273 -16.95 1.26 18.94
C VAL A 273 -17.04 0.67 17.54
N LEU A 274 -17.32 -0.64 17.45
CA LEU A 274 -17.48 -1.32 16.17
C LEU A 274 -18.62 -0.66 15.38
N ASP A 275 -18.30 -0.14 14.20
CA ASP A 275 -19.26 0.55 13.33
C ASP A 275 -19.65 -0.37 12.15
N LYS A 276 -18.66 -0.99 11.50
CA LYS A 276 -18.89 -1.85 10.34
C LYS A 276 -18.00 -3.09 10.33
N THR A 277 -18.58 -4.20 9.91
CA THR A 277 -17.85 -5.42 9.51
C THR A 277 -18.08 -5.67 8.02
N LEU A 278 -17.00 -5.78 7.25
CA LEU A 278 -17.00 -6.09 5.82
C LEU A 278 -16.39 -7.48 5.63
N THR A 279 -17.00 -8.32 4.79
CA THR A 279 -16.57 -9.71 4.56
C THR A 279 -16.05 -9.89 3.14
N PHE A 280 -14.94 -10.61 3.00
CA PHE A 280 -14.26 -10.86 1.74
C PHE A 280 -14.20 -12.36 1.41
N LYS A 281 -13.83 -12.68 0.17
CA LYS A 281 -13.78 -14.05 -0.35
C LYS A 281 -12.74 -14.91 0.39
N GLY A 282 -11.57 -14.35 0.65
CA GLY A 282 -10.47 -15.01 1.35
C GLY A 282 -9.92 -14.21 2.52
N ALA A 283 -8.84 -14.73 3.12
CA ALA A 283 -8.18 -14.10 4.25
C ALA A 283 -7.62 -12.73 3.85
N VAL A 284 -7.82 -11.73 4.69
CA VAL A 284 -7.28 -10.39 4.46
C VAL A 284 -5.83 -10.37 4.92
N GLU A 285 -4.90 -9.99 4.03
CA GLU A 285 -3.45 -10.04 4.28
C GLU A 285 -2.84 -8.65 4.44
N SER A 286 -3.22 -7.74 3.54
CA SER A 286 -2.65 -6.39 3.45
C SER A 286 -3.73 -5.32 3.62
N LEU A 287 -3.37 -4.25 4.33
CA LEU A 287 -4.22 -3.10 4.59
C LEU A 287 -3.37 -1.83 4.50
N CYS A 288 -3.83 -0.85 3.71
CA CYS A 288 -3.23 0.46 3.60
C CYS A 288 -4.31 1.53 3.77
N VAL A 289 -4.08 2.53 4.62
CA VAL A 289 -4.94 3.72 4.68
C VAL A 289 -4.32 4.77 3.76
N LEU A 290 -5.08 5.24 2.78
CA LEU A 290 -4.58 6.22 1.83
C LEU A 290 -4.45 7.60 2.49
N PRO A 291 -3.42 8.38 2.12
CA PRO A 291 -3.31 9.72 2.65
C PRO A 291 -4.46 10.63 2.22
N TRP A 292 -4.86 11.57 3.07
CA TRP A 292 -5.88 12.55 2.70
C TRP A 292 -5.28 13.54 1.68
N PRO A 293 -5.98 13.89 0.58
CA PRO A 293 -5.53 14.95 -0.30
C PRO A 293 -5.54 16.27 0.47
N SER A 294 -4.36 16.81 0.80
CA SER A 294 -4.25 18.04 1.59
C SER A 294 -4.97 19.19 0.89
N ASN A 295 -5.99 19.77 1.54
CA ASN A 295 -6.54 21.10 1.21
C ASN A 295 -5.56 22.21 1.63
N SER A 296 -4.25 22.01 1.47
CA SER A 296 -3.26 23.05 1.65
C SER A 296 -3.48 24.06 0.53
N GLY A 297 -4.11 25.19 0.84
CA GLY A 297 -4.35 26.33 -0.04
C GLY A 297 -3.07 27.04 -0.49
N VAL A 298 -2.05 26.29 -0.89
CA VAL A 298 -0.98 26.77 -1.75
C VAL A 298 -1.43 26.42 -3.16
N SER A 299 -2.04 27.39 -3.81
CA SER A 299 -2.12 27.46 -5.26
C SER A 299 -0.68 27.57 -5.80
N SER A 300 0.05 26.46 -5.87
CA SER A 300 1.05 26.37 -6.93
C SER A 300 0.27 26.37 -8.23
N VAL A 301 0.77 27.13 -9.19
CA VAL A 301 0.17 27.35 -10.50
C VAL A 301 0.34 26.07 -11.30
N ASP A 302 -0.36 25.01 -10.91
CA ASP A 302 -0.40 23.74 -11.63
C ASP A 302 -1.83 23.47 -12.06
N ASN A 303 -2.00 23.59 -13.37
CA ASN A 303 -3.25 23.58 -14.13
C ASN A 303 -4.20 22.43 -13.74
N GLY A 304 -5.09 22.68 -12.78
CA GLY A 304 -6.52 22.38 -12.91
C GLY A 304 -7.03 20.95 -12.74
N ILE A 305 -6.28 19.94 -12.30
CA ILE A 305 -6.81 18.55 -12.26
C ILE A 305 -6.36 17.73 -11.03
N CYS A 306 -6.57 18.25 -9.82
CA CYS A 306 -6.74 17.42 -8.61
C CYS A 306 -7.71 18.10 -7.62
N ASN A 307 -8.86 18.52 -8.13
CA ASN A 307 -9.94 19.13 -7.35
C ASN A 307 -10.99 18.11 -6.84
N GLU A 308 -10.80 16.81 -7.07
CA GLU A 308 -11.65 15.80 -6.46
C GLU A 308 -11.05 15.37 -5.13
N THR A 309 -11.67 15.84 -4.05
CA THR A 309 -11.38 15.40 -2.68
C THR A 309 -11.67 13.90 -2.58
N ARG A 310 -10.64 13.06 -2.77
CA ARG A 310 -10.75 11.62 -2.56
C ARG A 310 -11.29 11.37 -1.15
N PRO A 311 -12.37 10.60 -0.98
CA PRO A 311 -12.90 10.29 0.34
C PRO A 311 -11.86 9.54 1.18
N PRO A 312 -11.97 9.55 2.52
CA PRO A 312 -11.07 8.78 3.37
C PRO A 312 -11.19 7.31 2.97
N THR A 313 -10.11 6.71 2.50
CA THR A 313 -10.17 5.42 1.82
C THR A 313 -9.11 4.47 2.38
N ALA A 314 -9.50 3.23 2.64
CA ALA A 314 -8.59 2.13 2.93
C ALA A 314 -8.55 1.16 1.75
N VAL A 315 -7.35 0.69 1.39
CA VAL A 315 -7.15 -0.32 0.35
C VAL A 315 -6.77 -1.64 1.02
N VAL A 316 -7.44 -2.70 0.58
CA VAL A 316 -7.33 -4.03 1.17
C VAL A 316 -7.03 -5.05 0.10
N GLY A 317 -6.13 -5.96 0.44
CA GLY A 317 -5.75 -7.11 -0.36
C GLY A 317 -6.07 -8.43 0.35
N THR A 318 -6.58 -9.39 -0.40
CA THR A 318 -7.08 -10.66 0.15
C THR A 318 -6.55 -11.86 -0.61
N ARG A 319 -6.32 -12.97 0.10
CA ARG A 319 -6.07 -14.28 -0.53
C ARG A 319 -7.28 -14.75 -1.34
N ASP A 320 -7.04 -15.66 -2.27
CA ASP A 320 -8.06 -16.28 -3.13
C ASP A 320 -8.89 -15.28 -3.97
N ASP A 321 -8.38 -14.06 -4.14
CA ASP A 321 -9.03 -12.99 -4.90
C ASP A 321 -8.01 -12.19 -5.71
N ASN A 322 -8.41 -11.76 -6.90
CA ASN A 322 -7.57 -11.04 -7.85
C ASN A 322 -7.85 -9.53 -7.88
N TYR A 323 -8.63 -9.03 -6.92
CA TYR A 323 -9.02 -7.62 -6.83
C TYR A 323 -8.32 -6.89 -5.68
N LEU A 324 -8.00 -5.62 -5.92
CA LEU A 324 -7.77 -4.64 -4.86
C LEU A 324 -9.11 -4.03 -4.46
N HIS A 325 -9.39 -4.01 -3.16
CA HIS A 325 -10.64 -3.50 -2.61
C HIS A 325 -10.41 -2.13 -1.98
N TYR A 326 -11.02 -1.10 -2.56
CA TYR A 326 -11.02 0.27 -2.06
C TYR A 326 -12.28 0.49 -1.24
N ILE A 327 -12.10 0.69 0.06
CA ILE A 327 -13.17 0.87 1.03
C ILE A 327 -13.24 2.36 1.37
N ASN A 328 -14.36 2.99 1.05
CA ASN A 328 -14.65 4.34 1.50
C ASN A 328 -15.03 4.29 2.99
N LEU A 329 -14.28 5.00 3.84
CA LEU A 329 -14.45 5.00 5.29
C LEU A 329 -15.61 5.89 5.75
N SER A 330 -16.19 6.70 4.86
CA SER A 330 -17.36 7.55 5.16
C SER A 330 -18.68 6.80 5.02
N ASP A 331 -18.85 6.00 3.96
CA ASP A 331 -20.11 5.31 3.62
C ASP A 331 -20.01 3.78 3.56
N TYR A 332 -18.79 3.23 3.72
CA TYR A 332 -18.49 1.80 3.66
C TYR A 332 -18.75 1.14 2.30
N SER A 333 -18.84 1.93 1.23
CA SER A 333 -18.86 1.41 -0.14
C SER A 333 -17.51 0.79 -0.49
N VAL A 334 -17.55 -0.28 -1.28
CA VAL A 334 -16.36 -1.02 -1.71
C VAL A 334 -16.29 -1.02 -3.23
N THR A 335 -15.26 -0.38 -3.76
CA THR A 335 -14.90 -0.38 -5.19
C THR A 335 -13.77 -1.37 -5.41
N LYS A 336 -13.85 -2.19 -6.46
CA LYS A 336 -12.85 -3.23 -6.75
C LYS A 336 -12.15 -2.98 -8.08
N TYR A 337 -10.84 -3.17 -8.11
CA TYR A 337 -10.01 -3.08 -9.33
C TYR A 337 -9.27 -4.38 -9.56
N ASN A 338 -9.37 -4.92 -10.78
CA ASN A 338 -8.72 -6.19 -11.12
C ASN A 338 -7.20 -5.98 -11.24
N MET A 339 -6.42 -6.82 -10.56
CA MET A 339 -4.96 -6.79 -10.64
C MET A 339 -4.41 -7.52 -11.88
N ASN A 340 -5.26 -8.23 -12.64
CA ASN A 340 -4.84 -8.90 -13.86
C ASN A 340 -5.00 -7.97 -15.05
N LEU A 341 -3.92 -7.82 -15.84
CA LEU A 341 -3.88 -6.89 -16.98
C LEU A 341 -4.88 -7.28 -18.09
N ASN A 342 -5.13 -8.57 -18.26
CA ASN A 342 -6.09 -9.12 -19.22
C ASN A 342 -7.54 -9.11 -18.68
N ASN A 343 -7.75 -8.61 -17.46
CA ASN A 343 -9.03 -8.55 -16.78
C ASN A 343 -9.73 -9.92 -16.63
N ASP A 344 -8.97 -11.01 -16.53
CA ASP A 344 -9.53 -12.32 -16.21
C ASP A 344 -9.78 -12.48 -14.70
N ASN A 345 -10.37 -13.61 -14.30
CA ASN A 345 -10.67 -13.93 -12.90
C ASN A 345 -9.68 -14.94 -12.29
N TRP A 346 -8.51 -15.11 -12.90
CA TRP A 346 -7.52 -16.07 -12.43
C TRP A 346 -6.77 -15.52 -11.21
N VAL A 347 -6.67 -16.32 -10.15
CA VAL A 347 -5.91 -15.92 -8.96
C VAL A 347 -4.49 -16.49 -9.09
N SER A 348 -3.56 -15.67 -9.58
CA SER A 348 -2.15 -16.05 -9.73
C SER A 348 -1.27 -15.69 -8.54
N PHE A 349 -1.67 -14.71 -7.75
CA PHE A 349 -0.89 -14.20 -6.62
C PHE A 349 -1.81 -13.46 -5.64
N THR A 350 -1.34 -13.32 -4.41
CA THR A 350 -1.94 -12.56 -3.31
C THR A 350 -1.18 -11.25 -3.11
N PRO A 351 -1.86 -10.11 -2.90
CA PRO A 351 -1.24 -8.89 -2.40
C PRO A 351 -0.85 -9.07 -0.93
N MET A 352 0.45 -9.12 -0.64
CA MET A 352 1.02 -9.40 0.68
C MET A 352 1.35 -8.14 1.48
N GLU A 353 1.64 -7.05 0.79
CA GLU A 353 1.87 -5.73 1.37
C GLU A 353 1.38 -4.67 0.38
N ILE A 354 0.72 -3.64 0.88
CA ILE A 354 0.22 -2.52 0.09
C ILE A 354 0.68 -1.24 0.79
N SER A 355 1.26 -0.31 0.05
CA SER A 355 1.52 1.02 0.59
C SER A 355 1.34 2.12 -0.44
N ALA A 356 0.79 3.24 0.01
CA ALA A 356 0.65 4.45 -0.80
C ALA A 356 1.99 5.17 -0.89
N SER A 357 2.29 5.68 -2.08
CA SER A 357 3.46 6.51 -2.29
C SER A 357 3.37 7.80 -1.45
N PRO A 358 4.49 8.30 -0.90
CA PRO A 358 4.51 9.62 -0.28
C PRO A 358 4.30 10.75 -1.30
N HIS A 359 4.47 10.49 -2.60
CA HIS A 359 4.22 11.45 -3.67
C HIS A 359 2.75 11.74 -3.90
N ASN A 360 2.46 12.99 -4.25
CA ASN A 360 1.13 13.47 -4.65
C ASN A 360 0.02 12.93 -3.74
N ASN A 361 0.25 12.96 -2.42
CA ASN A 361 -0.67 12.44 -1.41
C ASN A 361 -1.18 11.02 -1.72
N GLY A 362 -0.28 10.10 -2.07
CA GLY A 362 -0.65 8.72 -2.41
C GLY A 362 -1.31 8.61 -3.77
N GLY A 363 -0.80 9.33 -4.77
CA GLY A 363 -1.23 9.20 -6.16
C GLY A 363 -0.92 7.82 -6.76
N TYR A 364 0.07 7.14 -6.20
CA TYR A 364 0.49 5.79 -6.61
C TYR A 364 0.37 4.80 -5.46
N LEU A 365 0.10 3.54 -5.81
CA LEU A 365 -0.04 2.43 -4.88
C LEU A 365 0.93 1.31 -5.27
N LEU A 366 1.84 0.94 -4.38
CA LEU A 366 2.73 -0.20 -4.58
C LEU A 366 2.15 -1.43 -3.90
N VAL A 367 2.20 -2.55 -4.62
CA VAL A 367 1.69 -3.84 -4.18
C VAL A 367 2.79 -4.88 -4.31
N SER A 368 3.18 -5.47 -3.18
CA SER A 368 4.04 -6.66 -3.15
C SER A 368 3.21 -7.92 -3.18
N THR A 369 3.62 -8.89 -3.99
CA THR A 369 2.86 -10.13 -4.16
C THR A 369 3.63 -11.35 -3.65
N ASP A 370 2.93 -12.45 -3.36
CA ASP A 370 3.53 -13.77 -3.07
C ASP A 370 3.94 -14.55 -4.35
N SER A 371 3.93 -13.89 -5.51
CA SER A 371 4.34 -14.52 -6.77
C SER A 371 5.79 -15.04 -6.66
N PRO A 372 6.07 -16.30 -7.02
CA PRO A 372 7.44 -16.86 -6.99
C PRO A 372 8.47 -16.10 -7.83
N THR A 373 8.00 -15.21 -8.72
CA THR A 373 8.85 -14.35 -9.55
C THR A 373 9.30 -13.05 -8.84
N GLY A 374 8.89 -12.83 -7.58
CA GLY A 374 9.19 -11.61 -6.84
C GLY A 374 8.43 -10.39 -7.33
N ARG A 375 7.25 -10.60 -7.91
CA ARG A 375 6.51 -9.55 -8.62
C ARG A 375 6.05 -8.44 -7.69
N GLN A 376 6.43 -7.21 -8.01
CA GLN A 376 5.92 -5.97 -7.41
C GLN A 376 5.17 -5.19 -8.48
N ILE A 377 4.02 -4.63 -8.15
CA ILE A 377 3.17 -3.93 -9.11
C ILE A 377 2.91 -2.52 -8.61
N LEU A 378 3.20 -1.53 -9.44
CA LEU A 378 2.85 -0.14 -9.19
C LEU A 378 1.56 0.20 -9.93
N PHE A 379 0.54 0.59 -9.17
CA PHE A 379 -0.74 1.04 -9.68
C PHE A 379 -0.88 2.55 -9.56
N ARG A 380 -1.68 3.13 -10.45
CA ARG A 380 -2.30 4.43 -10.16
C ARG A 380 -3.39 4.24 -9.11
N THR A 381 -3.37 5.05 -8.07
CA THR A 381 -4.34 4.91 -6.97
C THR A 381 -5.76 5.18 -7.47
N GLY A 382 -6.70 4.29 -7.15
CA GLY A 382 -8.10 4.40 -7.58
C GLY A 382 -8.33 3.94 -9.03
N SER A 383 -7.44 3.12 -9.58
CA SER A 383 -7.55 2.56 -10.93
C SER A 383 -7.02 1.14 -11.00
N ALA A 384 -7.40 0.41 -12.05
CA ALA A 384 -6.79 -0.87 -12.43
C ALA A 384 -5.51 -0.70 -13.27
N LEU A 385 -5.12 0.54 -13.57
CA LEU A 385 -3.95 0.85 -14.39
C LEU A 385 -2.65 0.47 -13.66
N GLN A 386 -1.96 -0.52 -14.21
CA GLN A 386 -0.61 -0.92 -13.81
C GLN A 386 0.40 -0.09 -14.58
N LEU A 387 1.16 0.75 -13.86
CA LEU A 387 2.21 1.59 -14.45
C LEU A 387 3.47 0.77 -14.69
N PHE A 388 3.94 0.08 -13.65
CA PHE A 388 5.17 -0.71 -13.71
C PHE A 388 4.99 -2.06 -13.02
N ASN A 389 5.69 -3.05 -13.54
CA ASN A 389 5.80 -4.39 -12.97
C ASN A 389 7.28 -4.70 -12.77
N TYR A 390 7.69 -4.85 -11.51
CA TYR A 390 9.06 -5.15 -11.13
C TYR A 390 9.21 -6.63 -10.77
N TYR A 391 10.38 -7.20 -11.07
CA TYR A 391 10.72 -8.59 -10.84
C TYR A 391 12.17 -8.70 -10.32
N GLY A 392 12.60 -9.91 -9.98
CA GLY A 392 14.01 -10.19 -9.66
C GLY A 392 14.32 -10.26 -8.17
N VAL A 393 13.38 -9.89 -7.30
CA VAL A 393 13.51 -10.14 -5.86
C VAL A 393 13.30 -11.63 -5.58
N PRO A 394 14.25 -12.36 -4.98
CA PRO A 394 14.10 -13.78 -4.69
C PRO A 394 12.95 -14.03 -3.72
N THR A 395 11.94 -14.76 -4.20
CA THR A 395 10.75 -15.15 -3.43
C THR A 395 10.35 -16.58 -3.78
N ASP A 396 9.56 -17.20 -2.93
CA ASP A 396 8.93 -18.50 -3.14
C ASP A 396 7.44 -18.43 -2.78
N GLY A 397 6.72 -19.54 -2.93
CA GLY A 397 5.28 -19.59 -2.63
C GLY A 397 4.90 -19.42 -1.15
N PHE A 398 5.88 -19.32 -0.24
CA PHE A 398 5.65 -19.09 1.19
C PHE A 398 6.18 -17.72 1.64
N SER A 399 6.80 -16.95 0.73
CA SER A 399 7.27 -15.60 0.99
C SER A 399 6.15 -14.70 1.48
N THR A 400 6.45 -13.92 2.52
CA THR A 400 5.61 -12.81 2.96
C THR A 400 6.36 -11.49 2.75
N PRO A 401 6.57 -11.06 1.50
CA PRO A 401 7.38 -9.88 1.23
C PRO A 401 6.76 -8.65 1.89
N ARG A 402 7.64 -7.84 2.47
CA ARG A 402 7.37 -6.49 2.95
C ARG A 402 8.11 -5.50 2.06
N HIS A 403 7.48 -4.35 1.87
CA HIS A 403 8.10 -3.22 1.24
C HIS A 403 7.85 -1.93 2.02
N VAL A 404 8.65 -0.92 1.72
CA VAL A 404 8.41 0.45 2.19
C VAL A 404 8.94 1.45 1.17
N TRP A 405 8.24 2.57 1.04
CA TRP A 405 8.69 3.68 0.21
C TRP A 405 9.86 4.41 0.85
N ASP A 406 10.74 4.91 0.00
CA ASP A 406 11.67 5.95 0.39
C ASP A 406 10.94 7.29 0.61
N ARG A 407 11.54 8.19 1.41
CA ARG A 407 10.99 9.54 1.66
C ARG A 407 10.76 10.30 0.35
N THR A 408 11.67 10.14 -0.60
CA THR A 408 11.58 10.81 -1.90
C THR A 408 10.51 10.21 -2.78
N GLY A 409 9.91 9.05 -2.46
CA GLY A 409 8.97 8.31 -3.31
C GLY A 409 9.50 7.89 -4.68
N LYS A 410 10.79 8.10 -4.98
CA LYS A 410 11.46 7.65 -6.22
C LYS A 410 12.07 6.26 -6.09
N TYR A 411 12.23 5.80 -4.86
CA TYR A 411 12.74 4.48 -4.52
C TYR A 411 11.78 3.75 -3.59
N PHE A 412 11.87 2.43 -3.58
CA PHE A 412 11.22 1.59 -2.58
C PHE A 412 12.11 0.40 -2.26
N TYR A 413 11.99 -0.08 -1.03
CA TYR A 413 12.75 -1.21 -0.51
C TYR A 413 11.85 -2.42 -0.39
N VAL A 414 12.32 -3.60 -0.79
CA VAL A 414 11.57 -4.87 -0.71
C VAL A 414 12.45 -5.94 -0.09
N THR A 415 11.85 -6.74 0.79
CA THR A 415 12.51 -7.91 1.41
C THR A 415 12.56 -9.11 0.46
N GLY A 416 13.72 -9.76 0.37
CA GLY A 416 13.87 -11.07 -0.27
C GLY A 416 13.95 -12.22 0.74
N ASN A 417 13.72 -13.44 0.27
CA ASN A 417 13.87 -14.65 1.10
C ASN A 417 15.32 -14.99 1.42
N ASP A 418 16.28 -14.44 0.68
CA ASP A 418 17.72 -14.63 0.84
C ASP A 418 18.35 -13.73 1.92
N HIS A 419 17.50 -13.16 2.80
CA HIS A 419 17.88 -12.34 3.96
C HIS A 419 18.38 -10.94 3.58
N LYS A 420 18.23 -10.55 2.31
CA LYS A 420 18.63 -9.24 1.79
C LYS A 420 17.42 -8.32 1.62
N ILE A 421 17.71 -7.03 1.53
CA ILE A 421 16.73 -6.00 1.21
C ILE A 421 17.14 -5.36 -0.11
N TYR A 422 16.23 -5.34 -1.08
CA TYR A 422 16.47 -4.80 -2.42
C TYR A 422 15.89 -3.40 -2.51
N CYS A 423 16.69 -2.45 -2.96
CA CYS A 423 16.24 -1.12 -3.32
C CYS A 423 15.96 -1.08 -4.82
N LEU A 424 14.75 -0.67 -5.18
CA LEU A 424 14.32 -0.52 -6.55
C LEU A 424 14.00 0.94 -6.83
N GLN A 425 14.37 1.38 -8.03
CA GLN A 425 13.98 2.71 -8.52
C GLN A 425 12.64 2.61 -9.24
N VAL A 426 11.78 3.60 -9.02
CA VAL A 426 10.45 3.66 -9.64
C VAL A 426 10.56 3.95 -11.14
N ASN A 427 11.63 4.61 -11.56
CA ASN A 427 11.85 5.07 -12.93
C ASN A 427 13.16 4.56 -13.53
N ASN A 428 13.13 4.20 -14.81
CA ASN A 428 14.31 3.95 -15.63
C ASN A 428 14.48 5.13 -16.60
N ALA A 429 15.24 6.15 -16.20
CA ALA A 429 15.43 7.36 -17.00
C ALA A 429 16.27 7.17 -18.28
N ASP A 430 16.77 5.96 -18.59
CA ASP A 430 17.72 5.73 -19.69
C ASP A 430 17.21 4.91 -20.89
N ASP A 431 15.98 4.42 -20.89
CA ASP A 431 15.42 3.79 -22.10
C ASP A 431 14.37 4.67 -22.75
N GLY A 432 14.80 5.42 -23.78
CA GLY A 432 13.95 5.98 -24.85
C GLY A 432 13.19 4.90 -25.66
N ALA A 433 12.82 3.79 -25.03
CA ALA A 433 12.10 2.65 -25.57
C ALA A 433 10.86 2.25 -24.74
N ALA A 434 10.58 2.90 -23.60
CA ALA A 434 9.41 2.56 -22.75
C ALA A 434 8.27 3.60 -22.78
N VAL A 435 8.36 4.66 -23.58
CA VAL A 435 7.20 5.49 -23.95
C VAL A 435 6.64 4.96 -25.27
N ALA A 436 6.06 3.75 -25.23
CA ALA A 436 5.05 3.27 -26.17
C ALA A 436 4.76 1.80 -25.84
N THR A 437 3.60 1.53 -25.24
CA THR A 437 2.75 0.45 -25.76
C THR A 437 1.32 0.66 -25.30
N VAL A 438 0.66 1.60 -25.98
CA VAL A 438 -0.71 1.33 -26.42
C VAL A 438 -0.66 0.02 -27.22
N ALA A 439 -1.47 -0.94 -26.79
CA ALA A 439 -1.91 -2.12 -27.53
C ALA A 439 -0.99 -2.64 -28.66
N GLY A 440 -0.24 -3.70 -28.35
CA GLY A 440 0.00 -4.79 -29.28
C GLY A 440 0.82 -4.48 -30.54
N THR A 441 2.14 -4.43 -30.42
CA THR A 441 3.02 -4.89 -31.50
C THR A 441 4.34 -5.43 -30.95
N ARG A 442 4.66 -6.64 -31.42
CA ARG A 442 5.92 -7.39 -31.39
C ARG A 442 7.16 -6.67 -30.87
N GLY A 443 7.63 -7.15 -29.71
CA GLY A 443 8.97 -7.72 -29.55
C GLY A 443 10.14 -6.75 -29.48
N THR A 444 10.62 -6.49 -28.26
CA THR A 444 12.02 -6.18 -27.95
C THR A 444 12.35 -6.65 -26.54
N LYS A 445 13.64 -6.88 -26.29
CA LYS A 445 14.23 -7.67 -25.20
C LYS A 445 13.78 -7.24 -23.81
N GLN A 446 13.44 -8.24 -23.01
CA GLN A 446 13.28 -8.21 -21.55
C GLN A 446 14.53 -7.63 -20.86
N SER A 447 14.50 -6.36 -20.44
CA SER A 447 15.42 -5.79 -19.45
C SER A 447 14.85 -6.00 -18.04
N HIS A 448 14.70 -7.26 -17.63
CA HIS A 448 14.16 -7.62 -16.30
C HIS A 448 15.16 -7.41 -15.14
N GLU A 449 16.43 -7.08 -15.42
CA GLU A 449 17.50 -6.91 -14.41
C GLU A 449 17.77 -5.46 -13.98
N GLN A 450 17.22 -4.45 -14.66
CA GLN A 450 17.65 -3.04 -14.50
C GLN A 450 16.96 -2.24 -13.39
N ALA A 451 15.99 -2.80 -12.66
CA ALA A 451 15.26 -2.05 -11.63
C ALA A 451 15.90 -2.08 -10.23
N ILE A 452 16.66 -3.14 -9.91
CA ILE A 452 17.36 -3.27 -8.63
C ILE A 452 18.63 -2.43 -8.72
N ILE A 453 18.62 -1.28 -8.05
CA ILE A 453 19.76 -0.36 -8.04
C ILE A 453 20.75 -0.70 -6.92
N ARG A 454 20.27 -1.35 -5.86
CA ARG A 454 21.08 -1.67 -4.69
C ARG A 454 20.52 -2.83 -3.90
N THR A 455 21.42 -3.54 -3.22
CA THR A 455 21.08 -4.58 -2.25
C THR A 455 21.72 -4.25 -0.92
N LEU A 456 20.91 -4.19 0.15
CA LEU A 456 21.36 -4.01 1.52
C LEU A 456 21.57 -5.38 2.14
N GLU A 457 22.80 -5.64 2.55
CA GLU A 457 23.23 -6.92 3.12
C GLU A 457 23.63 -6.75 4.59
N GLY A 458 23.38 -7.78 5.39
CA GLY A 458 23.83 -7.81 6.79
C GLY A 458 23.00 -8.72 7.68
N HIS A 459 21.70 -8.85 7.42
CA HIS A 459 20.89 -9.83 8.15
C HIS A 459 21.33 -11.26 7.82
N THR A 460 21.28 -12.14 8.81
CA THR A 460 21.68 -13.56 8.67
C THR A 460 20.49 -14.51 8.58
N SER A 461 19.27 -13.96 8.62
CA SER A 461 18.02 -14.68 8.45
C SER A 461 16.95 -13.78 7.83
N VAL A 462 15.77 -14.34 7.57
CA VAL A 462 14.69 -13.69 6.83
C VAL A 462 14.31 -12.35 7.47
N VAL A 463 14.34 -11.28 6.67
CA VAL A 463 13.89 -9.95 7.07
C VAL A 463 12.37 -9.95 7.05
N ARG A 464 11.76 -9.80 8.24
CA ARG A 464 10.32 -9.95 8.43
C ARG A 464 9.58 -8.61 8.40
N GLY A 465 10.22 -7.51 8.75
CA GLY A 465 9.61 -6.20 8.81
C GLY A 465 10.51 -5.11 8.25
N LEU A 466 9.91 -4.15 7.56
CA LEU A 466 10.53 -2.91 7.10
C LEU A 466 9.67 -1.74 7.55
N TYR A 467 10.32 -0.65 7.93
CA TYR A 467 9.65 0.60 8.30
C TYR A 467 10.55 1.78 7.92
N MET A 468 9.97 2.84 7.36
CA MET A 468 10.69 4.07 7.02
C MET A 468 10.30 5.16 8.01
N ASP A 469 11.27 5.68 8.74
CA ASP A 469 11.13 6.90 9.52
C ASP A 469 11.40 8.10 8.60
N TYR A 470 10.33 8.67 8.06
CA TYR A 470 10.42 9.82 7.14
C TYR A 470 11.02 11.07 7.78
N HIS A 471 10.87 11.25 9.10
CA HIS A 471 11.42 12.42 9.80
C HIS A 471 12.94 12.30 9.96
N ARG A 472 13.43 11.10 10.29
CA ARG A 472 14.87 10.83 10.47
C ARG A 472 15.59 10.41 9.19
N ASN A 473 14.85 10.22 8.10
CA ASN A 473 15.32 9.59 6.87
C ASN A 473 16.07 8.28 7.15
N MET A 474 15.42 7.41 7.93
CA MET A 474 16.03 6.19 8.46
C MET A 474 15.14 4.99 8.15
N LEU A 475 15.71 4.04 7.41
CA LEU A 475 15.09 2.73 7.22
C LEU A 475 15.36 1.85 8.44
N VAL A 476 14.35 1.13 8.90
CA VAL A 476 14.45 0.15 9.98
C VAL A 476 14.06 -1.21 9.43
N SER A 477 14.88 -2.22 9.67
CA SER A 477 14.58 -3.60 9.33
C SER A 477 14.68 -4.50 10.55
N CYS A 478 13.76 -5.47 10.66
CA CYS A 478 13.82 -6.52 11.68
C CYS A 478 13.81 -7.90 11.04
N SER A 479 14.52 -8.84 11.66
CA SER A 479 14.75 -10.17 11.11
C SER A 479 14.60 -11.27 12.15
N PHE A 480 14.44 -12.50 11.64
CA PHE A 480 14.49 -13.73 12.43
C PHE A 480 15.89 -14.05 12.95
N ASP A 481 16.92 -13.28 12.57
CA ASP A 481 18.23 -13.29 13.22
C ASP A 481 18.24 -12.59 14.59
N LYS A 482 17.06 -12.09 15.03
CA LYS A 482 16.83 -11.44 16.34
C LYS A 482 17.51 -10.08 16.46
N THR A 483 17.87 -9.47 15.33
CA THR A 483 18.44 -8.14 15.27
C THR A 483 17.48 -7.15 14.63
N VAL A 484 17.63 -5.89 15.03
CA VAL A 484 17.07 -4.75 14.31
C VAL A 484 18.23 -3.94 13.75
N ARG A 485 18.13 -3.56 12.47
CA ARG A 485 19.13 -2.72 11.82
C ARG A 485 18.49 -1.40 11.42
N THR A 486 19.22 -0.32 11.66
CA THR A 486 18.89 1.00 11.13
C THR A 486 19.81 1.31 9.97
N TRP A 487 19.27 1.88 8.90
CA TRP A 487 19.99 2.22 7.68
C TRP A 487 19.76 3.70 7.40
N VAL A 488 20.85 4.45 7.29
CA VAL A 488 20.82 5.88 6.99
C VAL A 488 21.76 6.16 5.83
N ASN A 489 21.49 7.22 5.08
CA ASN A 489 22.41 7.66 4.04
C ASN A 489 23.54 8.51 4.64
N CYS A 490 24.78 8.03 4.50
CA CYS A 490 25.98 8.70 4.96
C CYS A 490 26.24 10.04 4.23
N ASN A 491 25.76 10.20 2.99
CA ASN A 491 26.06 11.36 2.14
C ASN A 491 25.30 12.64 2.54
N PHE A 492 24.27 12.54 3.38
CA PHE A 492 23.60 13.71 3.94
C PHE A 492 24.41 14.40 5.05
N HIS A 493 25.43 13.75 5.61
CA HIS A 493 26.27 14.35 6.66
C HIS A 493 27.13 15.51 6.19
N ASN A 494 27.37 15.66 4.88
CA ASN A 494 28.12 16.80 4.34
C ASN A 494 27.23 17.97 3.89
N ALA A 495 25.90 17.81 3.84
CA ALA A 495 24.98 18.84 3.33
C ALA A 495 24.27 19.63 4.44
N THR A 496 24.08 19.05 5.63
CA THR A 496 23.38 19.73 6.75
C THR A 496 24.26 20.67 7.56
N SER A 497 25.49 20.98 7.12
CA SER A 497 26.28 22.08 7.69
C SER A 497 25.88 23.46 7.16
N MET A 498 24.87 23.56 6.29
CA MET A 498 24.32 24.85 5.84
C MET A 498 22.79 24.80 5.80
N ALA A 499 22.18 25.84 6.37
CA ALA A 499 20.75 26.16 6.41
C ALA A 499 19.91 25.44 7.48
N ILE A 500 20.13 25.83 8.73
CA ILE A 500 19.02 26.21 9.61
C ILE A 500 18.50 27.55 9.06
N ASP A 501 17.23 27.63 8.67
CA ASP A 501 16.49 28.90 8.71
C ASP A 501 15.00 28.57 8.98
N ILE A 502 14.65 28.77 10.26
CA ILE A 502 13.39 29.13 10.93
C ILE A 502 12.07 28.62 10.35
#